data_AF-A0A8T6Y2L7-F1
#
_entry.id   AF-A0A8T6Y2L7-F1
#
_cell.length_a   1.000
_cell.length_b   1.000
_cell.length_c   1.000
_cell.angle_alpha   90.00
_cell.angle_beta   90.00
_cell.angle_gamma   90.00
#
_symmetry.space_group_name_H-M   'P 1'
#
loop_
_entity.id
_entity.type
_entity.pdbx_description
1 polymer ?
#
loop_
_entity_poly.entity_id
_entity_poly.type
_entity_poly.pdbx_seq_one_letter_code
_entity_poly.pdbx_strand_id
1 'polypeptide(L)' 'DDQGNMGPIEQALIGTPVADPENPIEVVRVVRSFDPCLACAIHLISPERDFGTFKVG' A
#
# COMPACT_ATOMS: atom_id res chain seq x y z
N ASP A 1 0.02 11.48 2.00
CA ASP A 1 0.28 12.58 1.04
C ASP A 1 0.49 13.87 1.84
N ASP A 2 0.76 15.01 1.19
CA ASP A 2 0.96 16.29 1.90
C ASP A 2 -0.32 16.81 2.58
N GLN A 3 -1.46 16.15 2.32
CA GLN A 3 -2.76 16.46 2.90
C GLN A 3 -3.06 15.60 4.13
N GLY A 4 -2.15 14.71 4.52
CA GLY A 4 -2.32 13.82 5.67
C GLY A 4 -3.29 12.65 5.42
N ASN A 5 -3.69 12.39 4.16
CA ASN A 5 -4.51 11.23 3.85
C ASN A 5 -3.66 9.96 3.95
N MET A 6 -4.26 8.96 4.60
CA MET A 6 -3.71 7.61 4.66
C MET A 6 -3.77 6.94 3.28
N GLY A 7 -2.71 6.23 2.92
CA GLY A 7 -2.66 5.39 1.72
C GLY A 7 -3.51 4.12 1.84
N PRO A 8 -3.71 3.37 0.74
CA PRO A 8 -4.60 2.20 0.72
C PRO A 8 -4.23 1.12 1.75
N ILE A 9 -2.94 0.82 1.89
CA ILE A 9 -2.47 -0.18 2.86
C ILE A 9 -2.64 0.33 4.29
N GLU A 10 -2.36 1.61 4.55
CA GLU A 10 -2.53 2.22 5.88
C GLU A 10 -3.99 2.18 6.33
N GLN A 11 -4.92 2.52 5.43
CA GLN A 11 -6.37 2.44 5.70
C GLN A 11 -6.82 0.99 5.94
N ALA A 12 -6.31 0.02 5.17
CA ALA A 12 -6.67 -1.38 5.31
C ALA A 12 -6.22 -2.00 6.64
N LEU A 13 -5.19 -1.44 7.28
CA LEU A 13 -4.72 -1.91 8.58
C LEU A 13 -5.60 -1.44 9.75
N ILE A 14 -6.38 -0.37 9.57
CA ILE A 14 -7.25 0.16 10.63
C ILE A 14 -8.30 -0.89 11.01
N GLY A 15 -8.31 -1.28 12.29
CA GLY A 15 -9.24 -2.27 12.82
C GLY A 15 -8.88 -3.73 12.49
N THR A 16 -7.72 -3.99 11.89
CA THR A 16 -7.23 -5.37 11.70
C THR A 16 -7.03 -6.02 13.08
N PRO A 17 -7.70 -7.15 13.38
CA PRO A 17 -7.47 -7.85 14.63
C PRO A 17 -6.08 -8.45 14.65
N VAL A 18 -5.39 -8.33 15.78
CA VAL A 18 -4.06 -8.91 16.00
C VAL A 18 -4.14 -9.78 17.24
N ALA A 19 -4.02 -11.11 17.06
CA ALA A 19 -4.10 -12.05 18.16
C ALA A 19 -2.84 -12.04 19.04
N ASP A 20 -1.67 -11.91 18.42
CA ASP A 20 -0.36 -11.85 19.09
C ASP A 20 0.46 -10.65 18.57
N PRO A 21 0.62 -9.59 19.37
CA PRO A 21 1.40 -8.42 18.98
C PRO A 21 2.89 -8.69 18.78
N GLU A 22 3.47 -9.71 19.42
CA GLU A 22 4.88 -10.08 19.19
C GLU A 22 5.07 -10.80 17.84
N ASN A 23 3.98 -11.35 17.28
CA ASN A 23 3.94 -12.02 15.99
C ASN A 23 2.67 -11.67 15.17
N PRO A 24 2.60 -10.44 14.60
CA PRO A 24 1.39 -9.90 13.98
C PRO A 24 1.16 -10.44 12.55
N ILE A 25 0.83 -11.72 12.43
CA ILE A 25 0.64 -12.40 11.15
C ILE A 25 -0.49 -11.79 10.30
N GLU A 26 -1.51 -11.22 10.93
CA GLU A 26 -2.68 -10.64 10.29
C GLU A 26 -2.31 -9.36 9.52
N VAL A 27 -1.43 -8.54 10.09
CA VAL A 27 -0.87 -7.36 9.42
C VAL A 27 -0.15 -7.78 8.14
N VAL A 28 0.68 -8.81 8.22
CA VAL A 28 1.43 -9.33 7.06
C VAL A 28 0.49 -9.90 5.99
N ARG A 29 -0.62 -10.54 6.39
CA ARG A 29 -1.65 -11.01 5.44
C ARG A 29 -2.32 -9.86 4.71
N VAL A 30 -2.70 -8.80 5.41
CA VAL A 30 -3.27 -7.59 4.80
C VAL A 30 -2.27 -6.97 3.84
N VAL A 31 -1.03 -6.73 4.26
CA VAL A 31 -0.01 -6.13 3.39
C VAL A 31 0.21 -6.97 2.13
N ARG A 32 0.32 -8.29 2.26
CA ARG A 32 0.55 -9.20 1.11
C ARG A 32 -0.63 -9.34 0.16
N SER A 33 -1.87 -9.07 0.59
CA SER A 33 -3.02 -9.13 -0.32
C SER A 33 -3.01 -8.04 -1.38
N PHE A 34 -2.21 -6.98 -1.19
CA PHE A 34 -1.97 -5.93 -2.18
C PHE A 34 -0.85 -6.26 -3.17
N ASP A 35 -0.19 -7.43 -3.02
CA ASP A 35 1.01 -7.80 -3.78
C ASP A 35 2.05 -6.66 -3.89
N PRO A 36 2.50 -6.10 -2.75
CA PRO A 36 3.29 -4.88 -2.77
C PRO A 36 4.71 -5.19 -3.25
N CYS A 37 5.04 -4.69 -4.44
CA CYS A 37 6.42 -4.67 -4.92
C CYS A 37 7.06 -3.32 -4.61
N LEU A 38 7.93 -3.28 -3.59
CA LEU A 38 8.65 -2.06 -3.23
C LEU A 38 9.51 -1.56 -4.39
N ALA A 39 10.22 -2.43 -5.11
CA ALA A 39 10.98 -2.04 -6.30
C ALA A 39 10.09 -1.29 -7.31
N CYS A 40 8.93 -1.86 -7.68
CA CYS A 40 8.01 -1.19 -8.59
C CYS A 40 7.50 0.13 -8.00
N ALA A 41 7.12 0.16 -6.72
CA ALA A 41 6.59 1.36 -6.08
C ALA A 41 7.58 2.53 -6.11
N ILE A 42 8.88 2.29 -5.85
CA ILE A 42 9.87 3.37 -5.86
C ILE A 42 10.18 3.83 -7.30
N HIS A 43 10.27 2.89 -8.26
CA HIS A 43 10.64 3.23 -9.65
C HIS A 43 9.47 3.75 -10.49
N LEU A 44 8.22 3.44 -10.11
CA LEU A 44 7.00 4.01 -10.70
C LEU A 44 6.70 5.41 -10.16
N ILE A 45 7.32 5.86 -9.08
CA ILE A 45 7.13 7.23 -8.58
C ILE A 45 8.40 8.01 -8.91
N SER A 46 8.49 8.46 -10.17
CA SER A 46 9.53 9.39 -10.61
C SER A 46 8.86 10.74 -10.88
N PRO A 47 9.29 11.84 -10.23
CA PRO A 47 8.63 13.15 -10.34
C PRO A 47 8.66 13.76 -11.76
N GLU A 48 9.45 13.17 -12.67
CA GLU A 48 9.68 13.69 -14.03
C GLU A 48 8.90 12.94 -15.12
N ARG A 49 8.09 11.93 -14.78
CA ARG A 49 7.37 11.12 -15.78
C ARG A 49 5.86 11.27 -15.64
N ASP A 50 5.26 11.88 -16.66
CA ASP A 50 3.81 11.95 -16.83
C ASP A 50 3.28 10.54 -17.12
N PHE A 51 2.52 9.97 -16.18
CA PHE A 51 1.89 8.67 -16.36
C PHE A 51 0.66 8.87 -17.23
N GLY A 52 0.82 8.65 -18.54
CA GLY A 52 -0.26 8.76 -19.51
C GLY A 52 -1.52 8.01 -19.04
N THR A 53 -2.67 8.66 -19.16
CA THR A 53 -3.98 8.11 -18.77
C THR A 53 -4.23 6.75 -19.41
N PHE A 54 -4.21 5.69 -18.61
CA PHE A 54 -4.70 4.37 -19.01
C PHE A 54 -6.22 4.33 -18.79
N LYS A 55 -6.98 4.41 -19.87
CA LYS A 55 -8.41 4.08 -19.85
C LYS A 55 -8.57 2.58 -20.04
N VAL A 56 -9.05 1.89 -19.00
CA VAL A 56 -9.56 0.53 -19.13
C VAL A 56 -11.00 0.66 -19.60
N GLY A 57 -11.22 0.36 -20.89
CA GLY A 57 -12.53 0.10 -21.46
C GLY A 57 -12.86 -1.38 -21.41
#